data_AF-E0PE50-F1
#
_entry.id   AF-E0PE50-F1
#
_cell.length_a   1.000
_cell.length_b   1.000
_cell.length_c   1.000
_cell.angle_alpha   90.00
_cell.angle_beta   90.00
_cell.angle_gamma   90.00
#
_symmetry.space_group_name_H-M   'P 1'
#
loop_
_entity.id
_entity.type
_entity.pdbx_description
1 polymer ?
#
loop_
_entity_poly.entity_id
_entity_poly.type
_entity_poly.pdbx_seq_one_letter_code
_entity_poly.pdbx_strand_id
1 'polypeptide(L)'
;MRLEEFSEAEFQKALQRTIRALTRGKTIPDKPKAILLGGQSGAGKTTIHRIKQKEFQGNIIIIDGDSYRSQHPNYLALQEKYGKDSVDYTKGFAGKMVEHLVDELSTQGYHLLIEGTLRTTQVPRKTAQLLASKGYQVSLAIIGTKPELSYLSTLIRYEELYAIDPTQARATPKEHHDGIVENLVDNLKELESDKLFDQIQIYQRDRTCIYDSETDEGSAAEVLQECLFGKWSKVEEEMLMGGEERMREMSKSNGKDA
;
A
#
# COMPACT_ATOMS: atom_id res chain seq x y z
N MET A 1 27.63 -17.33 4.36
CA MET A 1 26.41 -16.75 3.77
C MET A 1 26.13 -15.47 4.52
N ARG A 2 25.92 -14.35 3.82
CA ARG A 2 25.55 -13.09 4.47
C ARG A 2 24.14 -13.22 5.05
N LEU A 3 23.79 -12.37 6.01
CA LEU A 3 22.55 -12.55 6.78
C LEU A 3 21.29 -12.30 5.94
N GLU A 4 21.41 -11.42 4.94
CA GLU A 4 20.41 -11.10 3.92
C GLU A 4 20.29 -12.13 2.80
N GLU A 5 21.22 -13.09 2.71
CA GLU A 5 21.17 -14.16 1.72
C GLU A 5 20.24 -15.27 2.22
N PHE A 6 19.44 -15.80 1.30
CA PHE A 6 18.55 -16.92 1.52
C PHE A 6 18.67 -17.91 0.36
N SER A 7 18.51 -19.20 0.64
CA SER A 7 18.51 -20.23 -0.39
C SER A 7 17.20 -20.23 -1.18
N GLU A 8 17.24 -20.77 -2.40
CA GLU A 8 16.02 -20.96 -3.20
C GLU A 8 15.03 -21.89 -2.49
N ALA A 9 15.51 -22.93 -1.80
CA ALA A 9 14.65 -23.85 -1.05
C ALA A 9 13.87 -23.16 0.09
N GLU A 10 14.51 -22.24 0.81
CA GLU A 10 13.85 -21.46 1.86
C GLU A 10 12.82 -20.50 1.27
N PHE A 11 13.16 -19.83 0.17
CA PHE A 11 12.23 -18.96 -0.54
C PHE A 11 10.99 -19.72 -1.03
N GLN A 12 11.18 -20.85 -1.71
CA GLN A 12 10.09 -21.68 -2.21
C GLN A 12 9.18 -22.18 -1.07
N LYS A 13 9.76 -22.55 0.07
CA LYS A 13 8.99 -22.96 1.26
C LYS A 13 8.11 -21.82 1.79
N ALA A 14 8.63 -20.59 1.86
CA ALA A 14 7.86 -19.42 2.27
C ALA A 14 6.76 -19.09 1.25
N LEU A 15 7.11 -19.10 -0.04
CA LEU A 15 6.18 -18.84 -1.15
C LEU A 15 4.99 -19.81 -1.14
N GLN A 16 5.23 -21.12 -1.07
CA GLN A 16 4.17 -22.13 -1.06
C GLN A 16 3.23 -21.99 0.14
N ARG A 17 3.78 -21.67 1.33
CA ARG A 17 2.99 -21.41 2.53
C ARG A 17 2.09 -20.19 2.35
N THR A 18 2.64 -19.12 1.76
CA THR A 18 1.91 -17.88 1.51
C THR A 18 0.81 -18.07 0.47
N ILE A 19 1.09 -18.75 -0.65
CA ILE A 19 0.06 -19.11 -1.65
C ILE A 19 -1.08 -19.89 -1.00
N ARG A 20 -0.76 -20.92 -0.21
CA ARG A 20 -1.78 -21.73 0.49
C ARG A 20 -2.63 -20.88 1.44
N ALA A 21 -2.01 -19.92 2.14
CA ALA A 21 -2.73 -19.04 3.05
C ALA A 21 -3.65 -18.06 2.30
N LEU A 22 -3.14 -17.43 1.23
CA LEU A 22 -3.86 -16.40 0.46
C LEU A 22 -5.04 -16.98 -0.35
N THR A 23 -4.87 -18.18 -0.92
CA THR A 23 -5.89 -18.84 -1.74
C THR A 23 -6.98 -19.54 -0.93
N ARG A 24 -6.81 -19.69 0.39
CA ARG A 24 -7.78 -20.35 1.25
C ARG A 24 -9.12 -19.60 1.23
N GLY A 25 -10.18 -20.31 0.83
CA GLY A 25 -11.53 -19.76 0.74
C GLY A 25 -11.74 -18.78 -0.41
N LYS A 26 -10.83 -18.74 -1.39
CA LYS A 26 -10.97 -17.96 -2.63
C LYS A 26 -11.42 -18.88 -3.77
N THR A 27 -12.21 -18.34 -4.67
CA THR A 27 -12.64 -19.00 -5.90
C THR A 27 -12.10 -18.25 -7.12
N ILE A 28 -11.88 -18.99 -8.21
CA ILE A 28 -11.39 -18.42 -9.46
C ILE A 28 -12.61 -17.91 -10.27
N PRO A 29 -12.69 -16.60 -10.55
CA PRO A 29 -13.75 -16.02 -11.40
C PRO A 29 -13.53 -16.33 -12.89
N ASP A 30 -14.60 -16.23 -13.68
CA ASP A 30 -14.50 -16.30 -15.16
C ASP A 30 -13.78 -15.09 -15.76
N LYS A 31 -13.91 -13.92 -15.12
CA LYS A 31 -13.27 -12.66 -15.52
C LYS A 31 -12.48 -12.10 -14.36
N PRO A 32 -11.17 -12.38 -14.28
CA PRO A 32 -10.37 -11.93 -13.17
C PRO A 32 -10.14 -10.42 -13.23
N LYS A 33 -10.06 -9.82 -12.05
CA LYS A 33 -9.86 -8.38 -11.86
C LYS A 33 -8.65 -8.16 -10.97
N ALA A 34 -7.84 -7.17 -11.32
CA ALA A 34 -6.71 -6.76 -10.51
C ALA A 34 -6.79 -5.26 -10.22
N ILE A 35 -6.52 -4.89 -8.98
CA ILE A 35 -6.57 -3.50 -8.51
C ILE A 35 -5.18 -3.14 -7.99
N LEU A 36 -4.53 -2.17 -8.62
CA LEU A 36 -3.29 -1.60 -8.12
C LEU A 36 -3.65 -0.44 -7.18
N LEU A 37 -2.96 -0.35 -6.03
CA LEU A 37 -3.17 0.77 -5.11
C LEU A 37 -2.16 1.89 -5.30
N GLY A 38 -2.65 3.12 -5.10
CA GLY A 38 -1.85 4.34 -5.05
C GLY A 38 -2.17 5.19 -3.82
N GLY A 39 -1.24 6.07 -3.48
CA GLY A 39 -1.38 7.01 -2.37
C GLY A 39 -0.21 6.95 -1.40
N GLN A 40 0.06 8.09 -0.77
CA GLN A 40 1.18 8.26 0.12
C GLN A 40 1.10 7.39 1.38
N SER A 41 2.24 7.20 2.02
CA SER A 41 2.31 6.50 3.31
C SER A 41 1.44 7.22 4.34
N GLY A 42 0.67 6.46 5.13
CA GLY A 42 -0.24 7.04 6.10
C GLY A 42 -1.54 7.63 5.53
N ALA A 43 -1.74 7.67 4.21
CA ALA A 43 -2.98 8.20 3.62
C ALA A 43 -4.23 7.38 3.98
N GLY A 44 -4.07 6.09 4.28
CA GLY A 44 -5.16 5.21 4.71
C GLY A 44 -5.60 4.22 3.64
N LYS A 45 -4.66 3.64 2.88
CA LYS A 45 -4.92 2.61 1.86
C LYS A 45 -5.73 1.41 2.37
N THR A 46 -5.64 1.09 3.66
CA THR A 46 -6.50 0.11 4.34
C THR A 46 -8.00 0.39 4.18
N THR A 47 -8.41 1.64 3.95
CA THR A 47 -9.80 1.98 3.60
C THR A 47 -10.21 1.32 2.29
N ILE A 48 -9.35 1.36 1.26
CA ILE A 48 -9.60 0.69 -0.02
C ILE A 48 -9.62 -0.83 0.17
N HIS A 49 -8.75 -1.39 1.03
CA HIS A 49 -8.83 -2.82 1.37
C HIS A 49 -10.20 -3.21 1.89
N ARG A 50 -10.80 -2.40 2.77
CA ARG A 50 -12.13 -2.68 3.34
C ARG A 50 -13.23 -2.54 2.30
N ILE A 51 -13.16 -1.51 1.44
CA ILE A 51 -14.11 -1.30 0.34
C ILE A 51 -14.07 -2.48 -0.62
N LYS A 52 -12.89 -2.83 -1.13
CA LYS A 52 -12.73 -3.88 -2.13
C LYS A 52 -12.93 -5.28 -1.55
N GLN A 53 -12.56 -5.56 -0.30
CA GLN A 53 -12.95 -6.82 0.33
C GLN A 53 -14.48 -6.97 0.45
N LYS A 54 -15.20 -5.88 0.76
CA LYS A 54 -16.67 -5.92 0.80
C LYS A 54 -17.27 -6.08 -0.59
N GLU A 55 -16.79 -5.31 -1.56
CA GLU A 55 -17.23 -5.35 -2.97
C GLU A 55 -17.07 -6.74 -3.59
N PHE A 56 -15.94 -7.39 -3.33
CA PHE A 56 -15.65 -8.75 -3.82
C PHE A 56 -16.15 -9.85 -2.87
N GLN A 57 -16.92 -9.52 -1.83
CA GLN A 57 -17.44 -10.48 -0.84
C GLN A 57 -16.36 -11.40 -0.23
N GLY A 58 -15.17 -10.84 -0.01
CA GLY A 58 -14.00 -11.56 0.48
C GLY A 58 -13.25 -12.38 -0.57
N ASN A 59 -13.72 -12.43 -1.83
CA ASN A 59 -13.07 -13.14 -2.93
C ASN A 59 -12.02 -12.27 -3.67
N ILE A 60 -11.10 -11.66 -2.93
CA ILE A 60 -9.97 -10.92 -3.48
C ILE A 60 -8.73 -11.17 -2.62
N ILE A 61 -7.59 -11.41 -3.28
CA ILE A 61 -6.32 -11.64 -2.60
C ILE A 61 -5.57 -10.30 -2.49
N ILE A 62 -5.21 -9.92 -1.27
CA ILE A 62 -4.39 -8.74 -1.00
C ILE A 62 -2.92 -9.16 -0.99
N ILE A 63 -2.12 -8.53 -1.85
CA ILE A 63 -0.67 -8.71 -1.93
C ILE A 63 -0.02 -7.47 -1.33
N ASP A 64 0.50 -7.60 -0.10
CA ASP A 64 1.17 -6.53 0.64
C ASP A 64 2.64 -6.89 0.87
N GLY A 65 3.54 -6.20 0.17
CA GLY A 65 4.98 -6.47 0.22
C GLY A 65 5.60 -6.29 1.60
N ASP A 66 5.10 -5.36 2.42
CA ASP A 66 5.67 -5.14 3.75
C ASP A 66 5.36 -6.32 4.69
N SER A 67 4.22 -7.00 4.50
CA SER A 67 3.83 -8.18 5.28
C SER A 67 4.76 -9.38 5.06
N TYR A 68 5.48 -9.44 3.93
CA TYR A 68 6.35 -10.57 3.59
C TYR A 68 7.77 -10.42 4.16
N ARG A 69 8.16 -9.25 4.66
CA ARG A 69 9.50 -9.03 5.23
C ARG A 69 9.79 -9.95 6.41
N SER A 70 8.80 -10.15 7.27
CA SER A 70 8.90 -11.04 8.45
C SER A 70 9.01 -12.51 8.10
N GLN A 71 8.74 -12.89 6.83
CA GLN A 71 8.90 -14.25 6.34
C GLN A 71 10.33 -14.56 5.86
N HIS A 72 11.23 -13.57 5.87
CA HIS A 72 12.64 -13.80 5.56
C HIS A 72 13.21 -14.88 6.52
N PRO A 73 13.96 -15.90 6.04
CA PRO A 73 14.44 -16.99 6.90
C PRO A 73 15.24 -16.52 8.11
N ASN A 74 16.08 -15.50 7.91
CA ASN A 74 16.90 -14.88 8.95
C ASN A 74 16.27 -13.61 9.56
N TYR A 75 14.94 -13.41 9.47
CA TYR A 75 14.29 -12.16 9.88
C TYR A 75 14.64 -11.75 11.31
N LEU A 76 14.55 -12.67 12.28
CA LEU A 76 14.84 -12.37 13.70
C LEU A 76 16.30 -11.94 13.89
N ALA A 77 17.25 -12.58 13.22
CA ALA A 77 18.66 -12.21 13.30
C ALA A 77 18.95 -10.87 12.61
N LEU A 78 18.28 -10.57 11.49
CA LEU A 78 18.34 -9.25 10.85
C LEU A 78 17.77 -8.17 11.78
N GLN A 79 16.68 -8.47 12.48
CA GLN A 79 16.05 -7.55 13.43
C GLN A 79 16.95 -7.31 14.66
N GLU A 80 17.56 -8.36 15.21
CA GLU A 80 18.48 -8.25 16.34
C GLU A 80 19.72 -7.42 15.98
N LYS A 81 20.27 -7.63 14.78
CA LYS A 81 21.51 -6.96 14.35
C LYS A 81 21.31 -5.52 13.88
N TYR A 82 20.21 -5.25 13.16
CA TYR A 82 19.99 -3.97 12.47
C TYR A 82 18.77 -3.19 12.98
N GLY A 83 17.95 -3.76 13.86
CA GLY A 83 16.75 -3.13 14.40
C GLY A 83 15.84 -2.60 13.29
N LYS A 84 15.50 -1.31 13.37
CA LYS A 84 14.67 -0.60 12.38
C LYS A 84 15.26 -0.59 10.95
N ASP A 85 16.58 -0.75 10.81
CA ASP A 85 17.28 -0.72 9.53
C ASP A 85 17.29 -2.10 8.84
N SER A 86 16.74 -3.15 9.48
CA SER A 86 16.56 -4.48 8.88
C SER A 86 15.75 -4.47 7.57
N VAL A 87 14.96 -3.40 7.35
CA VAL A 87 14.18 -3.20 6.12
C VAL A 87 15.03 -3.11 4.86
N ASP A 88 16.26 -2.60 4.97
CA ASP A 88 17.18 -2.52 3.84
C ASP A 88 17.74 -3.87 3.42
N TYR A 89 17.72 -4.84 4.34
CA TYR A 89 18.19 -6.20 4.12
C TYR A 89 17.05 -7.14 3.72
N THR A 90 15.82 -6.87 4.16
CA THR A 90 14.63 -7.67 3.81
C THR A 90 13.96 -7.26 2.50
N LYS A 91 14.26 -6.08 1.95
CA LYS A 91 13.60 -5.54 0.75
C LYS A 91 13.73 -6.45 -0.48
N GLY A 92 14.88 -7.10 -0.66
CA GLY A 92 15.12 -8.01 -1.79
C GLY A 92 14.22 -9.25 -1.73
N PHE A 93 14.11 -9.85 -0.54
CA PHE A 93 13.21 -10.99 -0.30
C PHE A 93 11.74 -10.62 -0.49
N ALA A 94 11.29 -9.52 0.12
CA ALA A 94 9.91 -9.06 0.02
C ALA A 94 9.53 -8.71 -1.43
N GLY A 95 10.42 -8.03 -2.16
CA GLY A 95 10.23 -7.74 -3.58
C GLY A 95 10.08 -9.01 -4.41
N LYS A 96 11.00 -9.97 -4.26
CA LYS A 96 10.93 -11.27 -4.94
C LYS A 96 9.63 -12.03 -4.59
N MET A 97 9.19 -11.97 -3.33
CA MET A 97 7.92 -12.58 -2.90
C MET A 97 6.71 -11.97 -3.62
N VAL A 98 6.63 -10.64 -3.70
CA VAL A 98 5.55 -9.95 -4.42
C VAL A 98 5.54 -10.33 -5.90
N GLU A 99 6.69 -10.29 -6.56
CA GLU A 99 6.79 -10.64 -7.99
C GLU A 99 6.28 -12.05 -8.28
N HIS A 100 6.75 -13.05 -7.51
CA HIS A 100 6.31 -14.43 -7.66
C HIS A 100 4.83 -14.64 -7.30
N LEU A 101 4.32 -13.98 -6.26
CA LEU A 101 2.91 -14.07 -5.87
C LEU A 101 2.00 -13.45 -6.94
N VAL A 102 2.36 -12.29 -7.46
CA VAL A 102 1.61 -11.66 -8.57
C VAL A 102 1.62 -12.57 -9.77
N ASP A 103 2.76 -13.13 -10.17
CA ASP A 103 2.85 -14.01 -11.34
C ASP A 103 2.04 -15.31 -11.17
N GLU A 104 2.23 -16.03 -10.06
CA GLU A 104 1.58 -17.32 -9.81
C GLU A 104 0.07 -17.16 -9.63
N LEU A 105 -0.37 -16.23 -8.78
CA LEU A 105 -1.80 -16.04 -8.49
C LEU A 105 -2.55 -15.44 -9.69
N SER A 106 -1.88 -14.63 -10.51
CA SER A 106 -2.47 -14.14 -11.76
C SER A 106 -2.59 -15.23 -12.82
N THR A 107 -1.62 -16.15 -12.89
CA THR A 107 -1.70 -17.32 -13.80
C THR A 107 -2.87 -18.23 -13.43
N GLN A 108 -3.16 -18.37 -12.14
CA GLN A 108 -4.31 -19.14 -11.67
C GLN A 108 -5.66 -18.40 -11.85
N GLY A 109 -5.65 -17.09 -12.10
CA GLY A 109 -6.87 -16.33 -12.37
C GLY A 109 -7.58 -15.76 -11.14
N TYR A 110 -6.93 -15.62 -9.98
CA TYR A 110 -7.58 -15.01 -8.80
C TYR A 110 -7.79 -13.50 -8.96
N HIS A 111 -8.80 -12.95 -8.29
CA HIS A 111 -8.88 -11.49 -8.10
C HIS A 111 -7.72 -11.01 -7.21
N LEU A 112 -7.04 -9.94 -7.62
CA LEU A 112 -5.88 -9.40 -6.93
C LEU A 112 -6.09 -7.94 -6.52
N LEU A 113 -5.63 -7.59 -5.33
CA LEU A 113 -5.40 -6.22 -4.91
C LEU A 113 -3.91 -6.12 -4.53
N ILE A 114 -3.17 -5.29 -5.26
CA ILE A 114 -1.71 -5.19 -5.15
C ILE A 114 -1.38 -3.84 -4.51
N GLU A 115 -0.80 -3.89 -3.31
CA GLU A 115 -0.40 -2.69 -2.58
C GLU A 115 0.72 -1.94 -3.28
N GLY A 116 0.64 -0.61 -3.21
CA GLY A 116 1.54 0.29 -3.91
C GLY A 116 1.42 1.72 -3.40
N THR A 117 2.44 2.51 -3.69
CA THR A 117 2.47 3.95 -3.35
C THR A 117 2.38 4.85 -4.56
N LEU A 118 2.48 4.29 -5.78
CA LEU A 118 2.62 5.06 -7.03
C LEU A 118 3.80 6.06 -7.00
N ARG A 119 4.89 5.72 -6.29
CA ARG A 119 6.11 6.55 -6.26
C ARG A 119 6.75 6.71 -7.64
N THR A 120 6.57 5.73 -8.52
CA THR A 120 7.04 5.77 -9.91
C THR A 120 5.95 5.21 -10.83
N THR A 121 6.04 5.51 -12.12
CA THR A 121 5.12 4.99 -13.14
C THR A 121 5.55 3.64 -13.70
N GLN A 122 6.85 3.31 -13.66
CA GLN A 122 7.38 2.11 -14.33
C GLN A 122 6.89 0.81 -13.70
N VAL A 123 6.78 0.74 -12.37
CA VAL A 123 6.30 -0.46 -11.66
C VAL A 123 4.82 -0.72 -11.96
N PRO A 124 3.89 0.23 -11.71
CA PRO A 124 2.47 -0.01 -12.03
C PRO A 124 2.24 -0.25 -13.51
N ARG A 125 2.97 0.42 -14.42
CA ARG A 125 2.91 0.16 -15.87
C ARG A 125 3.24 -1.29 -16.22
N LYS A 126 4.38 -1.80 -15.74
CA LYS A 126 4.79 -3.19 -15.98
C LYS A 126 3.80 -4.19 -15.42
N THR A 127 3.33 -3.95 -14.19
CA THR A 127 2.35 -4.82 -13.53
C THR A 127 1.01 -4.83 -14.26
N ALA A 128 0.51 -3.66 -14.68
CA ALA A 128 -0.73 -3.56 -15.45
C ALA A 128 -0.64 -4.28 -16.80
N GLN A 129 0.46 -4.08 -17.55
CA GLN A 129 0.70 -4.78 -18.82
C GLN A 129 0.79 -6.30 -18.65
N LEU A 130 1.49 -6.77 -17.61
CA LEU A 130 1.55 -8.19 -17.28
C LEU A 130 0.16 -8.77 -17.04
N LEU A 131 -0.65 -8.13 -16.21
CA LEU A 131 -1.98 -8.61 -15.84
C LEU A 131 -2.94 -8.56 -17.05
N ALA A 132 -2.92 -7.47 -17.82
CA ALA A 132 -3.70 -7.35 -19.04
C ALA A 132 -3.34 -8.46 -20.05
N SER A 133 -2.05 -8.80 -20.19
CA SER A 133 -1.62 -9.92 -21.04
C SER A 133 -2.16 -11.29 -20.60
N LYS A 134 -2.56 -11.41 -19.32
CA LYS A 134 -3.22 -12.60 -18.75
C LYS A 134 -4.75 -12.51 -18.75
N GLY A 135 -5.32 -11.51 -19.44
CA GLY A 135 -6.77 -11.35 -19.59
C GLY A 135 -7.47 -10.71 -18.40
N TYR A 136 -6.73 -10.04 -17.52
CA TYR A 136 -7.33 -9.31 -16.39
C TYR A 136 -7.95 -7.99 -16.83
N GLN A 137 -9.04 -7.63 -16.19
CA GLN A 137 -9.43 -6.22 -16.06
C GLN A 137 -8.56 -5.57 -14.98
N VAL A 138 -7.83 -4.53 -15.32
CA VAL A 138 -6.85 -3.88 -14.45
C VAL A 138 -7.34 -2.49 -14.08
N SER A 139 -7.55 -2.25 -12.79
CA SER A 139 -7.97 -0.96 -12.25
C SER A 139 -6.88 -0.34 -11.38
N LEU A 140 -6.93 0.98 -11.23
CA LEU A 140 -6.11 1.74 -10.30
C LEU A 140 -7.00 2.39 -9.26
N ALA A 141 -6.75 2.12 -7.97
CA ALA A 141 -7.49 2.74 -6.88
C ALA A 141 -6.55 3.55 -5.98
N ILE A 142 -6.87 4.82 -5.78
CA ILE A 142 -6.01 5.79 -5.11
C ILE A 142 -6.72 6.34 -3.89
N ILE A 143 -5.99 6.53 -2.80
CA ILE A 143 -6.49 7.26 -1.64
C ILE A 143 -6.01 8.72 -1.72
N GLY A 144 -6.95 9.67 -1.81
CA GLY A 144 -6.71 11.10 -1.76
C GLY A 144 -6.82 11.60 -0.31
N THR A 145 -5.77 12.20 0.25
CA THR A 145 -5.76 12.71 1.63
C THR A 145 -4.75 13.84 1.76
N LYS A 146 -5.08 14.90 2.50
CA LYS A 146 -4.13 16.00 2.77
C LYS A 146 -2.76 15.49 3.25
N PRO A 147 -1.64 15.98 2.69
CA PRO A 147 -0.29 15.58 3.09
C PRO A 147 -0.03 15.66 4.61
N GLU A 148 -0.59 16.67 5.27
CA GLU A 148 -0.47 16.89 6.71
C GLU A 148 -1.15 15.77 7.50
N LEU A 149 -2.38 15.39 7.10
CA LEU A 149 -3.13 14.30 7.72
C LEU A 149 -2.45 12.95 7.51
N SER A 150 -1.95 12.69 6.30
CA SER A 150 -1.24 11.44 6.01
C SER A 150 0.06 11.35 6.80
N TYR A 151 0.84 12.44 6.88
CA TYR A 151 2.07 12.47 7.65
C TYR A 151 1.82 12.29 9.15
N LEU A 152 0.84 13.01 9.73
CA LEU A 152 0.44 12.85 11.12
C LEU A 152 0.06 11.41 11.44
N SER A 153 -0.63 10.74 10.50
CA SER A 153 -0.99 9.32 10.67
C SER A 153 0.22 8.39 10.66
N THR A 154 1.30 8.74 9.94
CA THR A 154 2.55 7.98 10.02
C THR A 154 3.24 8.12 11.37
N LEU A 155 3.14 9.29 12.01
CA LEU A 155 3.69 9.56 13.33
C LEU A 155 2.92 8.79 14.41
N ILE A 156 1.57 8.86 14.36
CA ILE A 156 0.69 8.11 15.27
C ILE A 156 0.99 6.61 15.17
N ARG A 157 1.04 6.07 13.96
CA ARG A 157 1.34 4.66 13.74
C ARG A 157 2.69 4.24 14.30
N TYR A 158 3.70 5.12 14.23
CA TYR A 158 5.00 4.85 14.83
C TYR A 158 4.91 4.76 16.36
N GLU A 159 4.28 5.74 17.03
CA GLU A 159 4.14 5.74 18.49
C GLU A 159 3.28 4.56 18.98
N GLU A 160 2.22 4.20 18.27
CA GLU A 160 1.41 3.00 18.54
C GLU A 160 2.24 1.72 18.50
N LEU A 161 3.04 1.54 17.45
CA LEU A 161 3.91 0.37 17.32
C LEU A 161 5.03 0.38 18.35
N TYR A 162 5.58 1.55 18.67
CA TYR A 162 6.65 1.69 19.65
C TYR A 162 6.18 1.31 21.05
N ALA A 163 4.94 1.64 21.41
CA ALA A 163 4.35 1.24 22.68
C ALA A 163 4.13 -0.28 22.79
N ILE A 164 3.98 -1.00 21.66
CA ILE A 164 3.81 -2.47 21.63
C ILE A 164 5.16 -3.18 21.60
N ASP A 165 6.02 -2.82 20.66
CA ASP A 165 7.36 -3.39 20.46
C ASP A 165 8.30 -2.33 19.85
N PRO A 166 9.14 -1.68 20.66
CA PRO A 166 10.10 -0.68 20.19
C PRO A 166 11.04 -1.19 19.11
N THR A 167 11.33 -2.50 19.08
CA THR A 167 12.26 -3.08 18.12
C THR A 167 11.65 -3.17 16.73
N GLN A 168 10.31 -3.26 16.61
CA GLN A 168 9.59 -3.33 15.34
C GLN A 168 9.05 -1.97 14.87
N ALA A 169 8.96 -1.00 15.76
CA ALA A 169 8.50 0.33 15.43
C ALA A 169 9.47 1.05 14.49
N ARG A 170 8.97 1.45 13.31
CA ARG A 170 9.77 2.13 12.30
C ARG A 170 9.07 3.39 11.82
N ALA A 171 9.76 4.51 12.00
CA ALA A 171 9.30 5.78 11.48
C ALA A 171 9.29 5.76 9.95
N THR A 172 8.34 6.46 9.35
CA THR A 172 8.38 6.78 7.92
C THR A 172 9.19 8.06 7.77
N PRO A 173 10.37 8.05 7.12
CA PRO A 173 11.12 9.29 6.89
C PRO A 173 10.24 10.31 6.16
N LYS A 174 10.27 11.56 6.60
CA LYS A 174 9.41 12.60 6.02
C LYS A 174 9.72 12.80 4.54
N GLU A 175 10.99 12.71 4.16
CA GLU A 175 11.47 12.82 2.79
C GLU A 175 10.89 11.72 1.89
N HIS A 176 10.66 10.52 2.45
CA HIS A 176 10.03 9.44 1.70
C HIS A 176 8.53 9.68 1.51
N HIS A 177 7.86 10.21 2.53
CA HIS A 177 6.45 10.61 2.43
C HIS A 177 6.26 11.75 1.42
N ASP A 178 7.01 12.84 1.59
CA ASP A 178 6.92 14.05 0.77
C ASP A 178 7.30 13.75 -0.67
N GLY A 179 8.34 12.95 -0.90
CA GLY A 179 8.71 12.54 -2.25
C GLY A 179 7.65 11.70 -2.97
N ILE A 180 6.70 11.07 -2.25
CA ILE A 180 5.51 10.48 -2.89
C ILE A 180 4.50 11.58 -3.20
N VAL A 181 4.19 12.45 -2.23
CA VAL A 181 3.22 13.55 -2.40
C VAL A 181 3.58 14.44 -3.60
N GLU A 182 4.85 14.82 -3.74
CA GLU A 182 5.37 15.67 -4.81
C GLU A 182 5.16 15.06 -6.20
N ASN A 183 5.25 13.74 -6.33
CA ASN A 183 5.21 13.05 -7.62
C ASN A 183 3.87 12.35 -7.90
N LEU A 184 2.98 12.22 -6.92
CA LEU A 184 1.80 11.36 -7.03
C LEU A 184 0.83 11.84 -8.12
N VAL A 185 0.61 13.16 -8.22
CA VAL A 185 -0.28 13.75 -9.23
C VAL A 185 0.30 13.60 -10.63
N ASP A 186 1.58 13.92 -10.81
CA ASP A 186 2.25 13.80 -12.12
C ASP A 186 2.32 12.33 -12.57
N ASN A 187 2.63 11.40 -11.65
CA ASN A 187 2.63 9.98 -11.95
C ASN A 187 1.23 9.48 -12.32
N LEU A 188 0.17 9.93 -11.64
CA LEU A 188 -1.20 9.60 -11.99
C LEU A 188 -1.56 10.14 -13.38
N LYS A 189 -1.18 11.38 -13.69
CA LYS A 189 -1.43 12.00 -14.99
C LYS A 189 -0.76 11.24 -16.13
N GLU A 190 0.48 10.79 -15.94
CA GLU A 190 1.21 9.96 -16.90
C GLU A 190 0.50 8.60 -17.09
N LEU A 191 0.12 7.93 -16.00
CA LEU A 191 -0.57 6.63 -16.03
C LEU A 191 -1.98 6.72 -16.64
N GLU A 192 -2.71 7.81 -16.39
CA GLU A 192 -3.99 8.11 -17.02
C GLU A 192 -3.83 8.30 -18.53
N SER A 193 -2.76 9.01 -18.95
CA SER A 193 -2.44 9.23 -20.36
C SER A 193 -2.05 7.94 -21.09
N ASP A 194 -1.43 6.99 -20.40
CA ASP A 194 -1.06 5.69 -20.97
C ASP A 194 -2.29 4.81 -21.31
N LYS A 195 -3.46 5.10 -20.71
CA LYS A 195 -4.71 4.31 -20.88
C LYS A 195 -4.53 2.81 -20.63
N LEU A 196 -3.71 2.46 -19.63
CA LEU A 196 -3.42 1.07 -19.25
C LEU A 196 -4.44 0.48 -18.27
N PHE A 197 -5.20 1.33 -17.60
CA PHE A 197 -6.20 0.93 -16.62
C PHE A 197 -7.59 1.03 -17.23
N ASP A 198 -8.39 -0.02 -17.05
CA ASP A 198 -9.79 -0.04 -17.45
C ASP A 198 -10.63 0.95 -16.62
N GLN A 199 -10.21 1.19 -15.36
CA GLN A 199 -10.90 2.05 -14.42
C GLN A 199 -9.91 2.69 -13.44
N ILE A 200 -10.05 3.98 -13.18
CA ILE A 200 -9.31 4.74 -12.16
C ILE A 200 -10.33 5.25 -11.14
N GLN A 201 -10.12 4.94 -9.87
CA GLN A 201 -10.96 5.39 -8.76
C GLN A 201 -10.15 6.16 -7.72
N ILE A 202 -10.72 7.25 -7.19
CA ILE A 202 -10.15 7.99 -6.07
C ILE A 202 -11.11 7.91 -4.89
N TYR A 203 -10.57 7.49 -3.75
CA TYR A 203 -11.29 7.36 -2.49
C TYR A 203 -10.76 8.32 -1.43
N GLN A 204 -11.63 8.70 -0.51
CA GLN A 204 -11.27 9.38 0.74
C GLN A 204 -11.39 8.45 1.95
N ARG A 205 -10.87 8.90 3.11
CA ARG A 205 -10.79 8.08 4.33
C ARG A 205 -12.15 7.65 4.89
N ASP A 206 -13.20 8.42 4.63
CA ASP A 206 -14.59 8.15 5.00
C ASP A 206 -15.26 7.05 4.15
N ARG A 207 -14.54 6.55 3.12
CA ARG A 207 -14.94 5.57 2.10
C ARG A 207 -15.72 6.17 0.92
N THR A 208 -15.82 7.49 0.84
CA THR A 208 -16.43 8.15 -0.32
C THR A 208 -15.55 7.95 -1.54
N CYS A 209 -16.16 7.51 -2.65
CA CYS A 209 -15.53 7.53 -3.96
C CYS A 209 -15.83 8.90 -4.58
N ILE A 210 -14.80 9.70 -4.76
CA ILE A 210 -14.91 11.10 -5.21
C ILE A 210 -14.61 11.25 -6.71
N TYR A 211 -14.11 10.19 -7.33
CA TYR A 211 -13.92 10.09 -8.77
C TYR A 211 -13.90 8.61 -9.17
N ASP A 212 -14.60 8.30 -10.25
CA ASP A 212 -14.59 7.03 -10.95
C ASP A 212 -14.60 7.29 -12.47
N SER A 213 -13.53 6.91 -13.16
CA SER A 213 -13.39 7.16 -14.60
C SER A 213 -14.42 6.45 -15.48
N GLU A 214 -15.18 5.48 -14.95
CA GLU A 214 -16.30 4.87 -15.68
C GLU A 214 -17.55 5.76 -15.72
N THR A 215 -17.74 6.63 -14.72
CA THR A 215 -18.97 7.42 -14.56
C THR A 215 -18.74 8.92 -14.60
N ASP A 216 -17.55 9.37 -14.23
CA ASP A 216 -17.21 10.78 -14.15
C ASP A 216 -16.42 11.23 -15.38
N GLU A 217 -16.62 12.48 -15.77
CA GLU A 217 -15.83 13.14 -16.80
C GLU A 217 -14.67 13.92 -16.18
N GLY A 218 -13.60 14.16 -16.95
CA GLY A 218 -12.44 14.92 -16.50
C GLY A 218 -11.27 14.04 -16.04
N SER A 219 -10.22 14.68 -15.52
CA SER A 219 -8.96 14.01 -15.18
C SER A 219 -8.93 13.58 -13.71
N ALA A 220 -8.60 12.31 -13.47
CA ALA A 220 -8.29 11.78 -12.14
C ALA A 220 -7.16 12.57 -11.47
N ALA A 221 -6.16 13.00 -12.25
CA ALA A 221 -5.04 13.78 -11.72
C ALA A 221 -5.48 15.16 -11.20
N GLU A 222 -6.42 15.83 -11.88
CA GLU A 222 -6.97 17.11 -11.43
C GLU A 222 -7.79 16.95 -10.14
N VAL A 223 -8.62 15.90 -10.05
CA VAL A 223 -9.35 15.59 -8.81
C VAL A 223 -8.39 15.28 -7.66
N LEU A 224 -7.34 14.49 -7.92
CA LEU A 224 -6.33 14.19 -6.91
C LEU A 224 -5.58 15.45 -6.46
N GLN A 225 -5.23 16.35 -7.38
CA GLN A 225 -4.59 17.63 -7.08
C GLN A 225 -5.44 18.46 -6.11
N GLU A 226 -6.74 18.58 -6.36
CA GLU A 226 -7.67 19.30 -5.48
C GLU A 226 -7.80 18.60 -4.11
N CYS A 227 -7.78 17.27 -4.07
CA CYS A 227 -7.79 16.54 -2.80
C CYS A 227 -6.57 16.85 -1.94
N LEU A 228 -5.37 16.79 -2.55
CA LEU A 228 -4.12 16.97 -1.83
C LEU A 228 -3.89 18.43 -1.44
N PHE A 229 -4.18 19.38 -2.34
CA PHE A 229 -3.72 20.76 -2.24
C PHE A 229 -4.83 21.82 -2.29
N GLY A 230 -6.07 21.40 -2.52
CA GLY A 230 -7.24 22.26 -2.48
C GLY A 230 -7.65 22.65 -1.06
N LYS A 231 -8.85 23.23 -0.94
CA LYS A 231 -9.35 23.69 0.36
C LYS A 231 -9.54 22.52 1.34
N TRP A 232 -9.40 22.84 2.62
CA TRP A 232 -9.73 21.93 3.70
C TRP A 232 -11.23 21.92 3.94
N SER A 233 -11.78 20.74 4.14
CA SER A 233 -13.12 20.53 4.66
C SER A 233 -13.11 20.56 6.19
N LYS A 234 -14.27 20.85 6.79
CA LYS A 234 -14.44 20.78 8.25
C LYS A 234 -14.06 19.41 8.83
N VAL A 235 -14.35 18.34 8.09
CA VAL A 235 -14.01 16.97 8.50
C VAL A 235 -12.50 16.77 8.55
N GLU A 236 -11.76 17.30 7.57
CA GLU A 236 -10.29 17.24 7.57
C GLU A 236 -9.68 18.06 8.70
N GLU A 237 -10.22 19.26 8.98
CA GLU A 237 -9.80 20.09 10.12
C GLU A 237 -10.02 19.38 11.46
N GLU A 238 -11.19 18.77 11.66
CA GLU A 238 -11.51 17.98 12.85
C GLU A 238 -10.60 16.75 12.98
N MET A 239 -10.31 16.05 11.88
CA MET A 239 -9.37 14.93 11.86
C MET A 239 -7.95 15.36 12.25
N LEU A 240 -7.51 16.54 11.81
CA LEU A 240 -6.19 17.07 12.16
C LEU A 240 -6.13 17.38 13.66
N MET A 241 -7.12 18.12 14.19
CA MET A 241 -7.20 18.45 15.61
C MET A 241 -7.19 17.20 16.50
N GLY A 242 -8.04 16.21 16.18
CA GLY A 242 -8.09 14.96 16.94
C GLY A 242 -6.81 14.13 16.84
N GLY A 243 -6.16 14.13 15.67
CA GLY A 243 -4.86 13.48 15.49
C GLY A 243 -3.73 14.13 16.29
N GLU A 244 -3.70 15.47 16.35
CA GLU A 244 -2.70 16.23 17.12
C GLU A 244 -2.91 16.08 18.62
N GLU A 245 -4.16 16.04 19.08
CA GLU A 245 -4.50 15.74 20.48
C GLU A 245 -4.00 14.34 20.85
N ARG A 246 -4.32 13.33 20.04
CA ARG A 246 -3.86 11.95 20.24
C ARG A 246 -2.34 11.84 20.29
N MET A 247 -1.63 12.53 19.39
CA MET A 247 -0.16 12.58 19.41
C MET A 247 0.39 13.21 20.69
N ARG A 248 -0.23 14.30 21.18
CA ARG A 248 0.16 14.95 22.43
C ARG A 248 -0.02 14.01 23.63
N GLU A 249 -1.10 13.24 23.68
CA GLU A 249 -1.35 12.24 24.73
C GLU A 249 -0.31 11.11 24.72
N MET A 250 0.09 10.65 23.53
CA MET A 250 1.13 9.63 23.36
C MET A 250 2.51 10.13 23.81
N SER A 251 2.89 11.36 23.44
CA SER A 251 4.18 11.94 23.86
C SER A 251 4.30 12.07 25.39
N LYS A 252 3.21 12.46 26.07
CA LYS A 252 3.14 12.53 27.54
C LYS A 252 3.26 11.15 28.18
N SER A 253 2.58 10.15 27.61
CA SER A 253 2.56 8.77 28.13
C SER A 253 3.90 8.05 27.92
N ASN A 254 4.61 8.36 26.84
CA ASN A 254 5.91 7.76 26.50
C ASN A 254 7.10 8.50 27.16
N GLY A 255 6.85 9.45 28.06
CA GLY A 255 7.90 10.12 28.85
C GLY A 255 8.84 11.02 28.03
N LYS A 256 8.39 11.55 26.88
CA LYS A 256 9.18 12.45 26.03
C LYS A 256 9.14 13.92 26.47
N ASP A 257 8.42 14.23 27.54
CA ASP A 257 8.48 15.51 28.25
C ASP A 257 9.41 15.36 29.49
N ALA A 258 10.73 15.32 29.24
CA ALA A 258 11.79 15.53 30.22
C ALA A 258 12.97 16.26 29.57
#